data_AF-A0A373IRS0-F1
#
_entry.id   AF-A0A373IRS0-F1
#
_cell.length_a   1.000
_cell.length_b   1.000
_cell.length_c   1.000
_cell.angle_alpha   90.00
_cell.angle_beta   90.00
_cell.angle_gamma   90.00
#
_symmetry.space_group_name_H-M   'P 1'
#
loop_
_entity.id
_entity.type
_entity.pdbx_description
1 polymer ?
#
loop_
_entity_poly.entity_id
_entity_poly.type
_entity_poly.pdbx_seq_one_letter_code
_entity_poly.pdbx_strand_id
1 'polypeptide(L)'
;MQRTKIGISAGLLGAGIYFTGLFSGYLIPIILTFYVLWFEENGWLRRTAVKAVSVMIFFSMITLFVNLFPDFLGIISSFVGTFGVEFYYSSVNSLFDSIVKLIDLMRNILILILGFKAFGQSTIYIPVIDNLLSKYMQ
;
A
#
# COMPACT_ATOMS: atom_id res chain seq x y z
N MET A 1 -2.20 9.06 -26.30
CA MET A 1 -2.78 8.38 -25.12
C MET A 1 -3.59 7.18 -25.60
N GLN A 2 -3.16 5.95 -25.28
CA GLN A 2 -3.99 4.76 -25.55
C GLN A 2 -5.21 4.77 -24.64
N ARG A 3 -6.39 4.49 -25.22
CA ARG A 3 -7.64 4.30 -24.49
C ARG A 3 -7.73 2.84 -24.04
N THR A 4 -8.25 2.62 -22.85
CA THR A 4 -8.55 1.31 -22.29
C THR A 4 -9.78 0.72 -22.96
N LYS A 5 -10.07 -0.58 -22.75
CA LYS A 5 -11.26 -1.23 -23.33
C LYS A 5 -12.58 -0.65 -22.78
N ILE A 6 -12.53 0.04 -21.65
CA ILE A 6 -13.65 0.80 -21.04
C ILE A 6 -13.82 2.19 -21.70
N GLY A 7 -12.94 2.58 -22.63
CA GLY A 7 -13.01 3.87 -23.34
C GLY A 7 -12.40 5.05 -22.59
N ILE A 8 -11.83 4.82 -21.41
CA ILE A 8 -11.15 5.81 -20.58
C ILE A 8 -9.65 5.87 -20.93
N SER A 9 -8.95 6.98 -20.66
CA SER A 9 -7.50 7.01 -20.87
C SER A 9 -6.77 6.06 -19.91
N ALA A 10 -5.75 5.36 -20.38
CA ALA A 10 -4.95 4.47 -19.51
C ALA A 10 -4.36 5.21 -18.30
N GLY A 11 -4.03 6.51 -18.46
CA GLY A 11 -3.57 7.33 -17.35
C GLY A 11 -4.64 7.59 -16.29
N LEU A 12 -5.89 7.84 -16.69
CA LEU A 12 -7.00 8.03 -15.77
C LEU A 12 -7.33 6.73 -15.02
N LEU A 13 -7.30 5.58 -15.70
CA LEU A 13 -7.53 4.29 -15.06
C LEU A 13 -6.39 3.96 -14.07
N GLY A 14 -5.13 4.19 -14.45
CA GLY A 14 -3.98 4.01 -13.56
C GLY A 14 -4.06 4.93 -12.32
N ALA A 15 -4.42 6.19 -12.50
CA ALA A 15 -4.66 7.13 -11.40
C ALA A 15 -5.81 6.65 -10.50
N GLY A 16 -6.89 6.15 -11.10
CA GLY A 16 -8.02 5.55 -10.39
C GLY A 16 -7.60 4.41 -9.46
N ILE A 17 -6.73 3.51 -9.93
CA ILE A 17 -6.22 2.41 -9.08
C ILE A 17 -5.48 2.96 -7.86
N TYR A 18 -4.57 3.92 -8.04
CA TYR A 18 -3.88 4.55 -6.90
C TYR A 18 -4.85 5.23 -5.93
N PHE A 19 -5.79 6.03 -6.43
CA PHE A 19 -6.75 6.72 -5.56
C PHE A 19 -7.69 5.76 -4.84
N THR A 20 -8.13 4.68 -5.49
CA THR A 20 -8.94 3.66 -4.80
C THR A 20 -8.19 3.01 -3.64
N GLY A 21 -6.86 2.94 -3.70
CA GLY A 21 -6.01 2.46 -2.61
C GLY A 21 -5.96 3.38 -1.39
N LEU A 22 -6.36 4.64 -1.54
CA LEU A 22 -6.49 5.59 -0.42
C LEU A 22 -7.82 5.45 0.30
N PHE A 23 -8.92 5.20 -0.43
CA PHE A 23 -10.27 5.27 0.11
C PHE A 23 -10.89 3.93 0.49
N SER A 24 -10.52 2.85 -0.18
CA SER A 24 -11.23 1.55 -0.08
C SER A 24 -10.42 0.43 0.57
N GLY A 25 -9.24 0.76 1.11
CA GLY A 25 -8.26 -0.24 1.52
C GLY A 25 -7.78 -1.05 0.31
N TYR A 26 -7.60 -2.35 0.50
CA TYR A 26 -6.95 -3.23 -0.48
C TYR A 26 -7.89 -3.82 -1.53
N LEU A 27 -9.20 -3.87 -1.26
CA LEU A 27 -10.12 -4.69 -2.03
C LEU A 27 -10.32 -4.15 -3.46
N ILE A 28 -10.70 -2.89 -3.63
CA ILE A 28 -10.95 -2.30 -4.96
C ILE A 28 -9.67 -2.23 -5.80
N PRO A 29 -8.50 -1.79 -5.29
CA PRO A 29 -7.25 -1.81 -6.06
C PRO A 29 -6.88 -3.18 -6.58
N ILE A 30 -7.09 -4.23 -5.77
CA ILE A 30 -6.82 -5.62 -6.17
C ILE A 30 -7.76 -6.04 -7.30
N ILE A 31 -9.06 -5.80 -7.18
CA ILE A 31 -10.03 -6.12 -8.24
C ILE A 31 -9.70 -5.38 -9.53
N LEU A 32 -9.41 -4.07 -9.46
CA LEU A 32 -9.05 -3.29 -10.64
C LEU A 32 -7.74 -3.78 -11.26
N THR A 33 -6.78 -4.20 -10.44
CA THR A 33 -5.52 -4.78 -10.93
C THR A 33 -5.76 -6.10 -11.65
N PHE A 34 -6.61 -6.98 -11.12
CA PHE A 34 -7.02 -8.20 -11.81
C PHE A 34 -7.71 -7.90 -13.14
N TYR A 35 -8.64 -6.94 -13.16
CA TYR A 35 -9.29 -6.50 -14.39
C TYR A 35 -8.25 -6.04 -15.42
N VAL A 36 -7.30 -5.18 -15.02
CA VAL A 36 -6.27 -4.66 -15.93
C VAL A 36 -5.37 -5.77 -16.47
N LEU A 37 -4.95 -6.71 -15.62
CA LEU A 37 -4.10 -7.82 -16.04
C LEU A 37 -4.81 -8.76 -17.02
N TRP A 38 -6.10 -8.99 -16.82
CA TRP A 38 -6.87 -9.91 -17.65
C TRP A 38 -7.33 -9.29 -18.98
N PHE A 39 -7.79 -8.04 -18.96
CA PHE A 39 -8.50 -7.44 -20.10
C PHE A 39 -7.71 -6.38 -20.84
N GLU A 40 -6.84 -5.61 -20.17
CA GLU A 40 -6.10 -4.52 -20.82
C GLU A 40 -4.79 -5.04 -21.41
N GLU A 41 -4.44 -4.62 -22.64
CA GLU A 41 -3.19 -5.03 -23.31
C GLU A 41 -2.04 -4.02 -23.10
N ASN A 42 -2.34 -2.85 -22.55
CA ASN A 42 -1.35 -1.81 -22.33
C ASN A 42 -0.35 -2.23 -21.23
N GLY A 43 0.91 -2.47 -21.63
CA GLY A 43 1.97 -2.91 -20.71
C GLY A 43 2.28 -1.90 -19.59
N TRP A 44 2.22 -0.59 -19.89
CA TRP A 44 2.42 0.45 -18.88
C TRP A 44 1.30 0.41 -17.82
N LEU A 45 0.06 0.23 -18.23
CA LEU A 45 -1.10 0.16 -17.34
C LEU A 45 -1.06 -1.09 -16.45
N ARG A 46 -0.72 -2.25 -17.03
CA ARG A 46 -0.50 -3.49 -16.26
C ARG A 46 0.56 -3.30 -15.20
N ARG A 47 1.72 -2.76 -15.58
CA ARG A 47 2.82 -2.50 -14.63
C ARG A 47 2.39 -1.51 -13.54
N THR A 48 1.63 -0.48 -13.91
CA THR A 48 1.13 0.53 -12.97
C THR A 48 0.14 -0.06 -11.98
N ALA A 49 -0.76 -0.94 -12.42
CA ALA A 49 -1.72 -1.62 -11.56
C ALA A 49 -1.03 -2.51 -10.52
N VAL A 50 -0.10 -3.37 -10.97
CA VAL A 50 0.67 -4.24 -10.07
C VAL A 50 1.55 -3.41 -9.13
N LYS A 51 2.12 -2.31 -9.61
CA LYS A 51 2.89 -1.36 -8.78
C LYS A 51 2.05 -0.77 -7.65
N ALA A 52 0.82 -0.35 -7.93
CA ALA A 52 -0.07 0.20 -6.92
C ALA A 52 -0.30 -0.78 -5.76
N VAL A 53 -0.66 -2.03 -6.08
CA VAL A 53 -0.84 -3.09 -5.09
C VAL A 53 0.46 -3.40 -4.35
N SER A 54 1.58 -3.46 -5.06
CA SER A 54 2.90 -3.76 -4.46
C SER A 54 3.33 -2.69 -3.46
N VAL A 55 3.11 -1.40 -3.76
CA VAL A 55 3.38 -0.30 -2.82
C VAL A 55 2.55 -0.47 -1.55
N MET A 56 1.26 -0.77 -1.69
CA MET A 56 0.38 -0.93 -0.54
C MET A 56 0.83 -2.10 0.36
N ILE A 57 1.15 -3.24 -0.24
CA ILE A 57 1.64 -4.43 0.49
C ILE A 57 2.97 -4.12 1.18
N PHE A 58 3.90 -3.44 0.51
CA PHE A 58 5.21 -3.11 1.07
C PHE A 58 5.09 -2.26 2.35
N PHE A 59 4.28 -1.20 2.32
CA PHE A 59 4.05 -0.39 3.52
C PHE A 59 3.30 -1.19 4.61
N SER A 60 2.36 -2.05 4.23
CA SER A 60 1.67 -2.93 5.19
C SER A 60 2.64 -3.88 5.90
N MET A 61 3.63 -4.42 5.19
CA MET A 61 4.67 -5.25 5.81
C MET A 61 5.50 -4.47 6.81
N ILE A 62 5.91 -3.23 6.48
CA ILE A 62 6.68 -2.39 7.41
C ILE A 62 5.86 -2.13 8.67
N THR A 63 4.58 -1.73 8.52
CA THR A 63 3.68 -1.52 9.66
C THR A 63 3.52 -2.77 10.51
N LEU A 64 3.40 -3.95 9.89
CA LEU A 64 3.34 -5.23 10.60
C LEU A 64 4.59 -5.44 11.46
N PHE A 65 5.79 -5.25 10.89
CA PHE A 65 7.03 -5.39 11.66
C PHE A 65 7.14 -4.42 12.83
N VAL A 66 6.67 -3.18 12.67
CA VAL A 66 6.65 -2.18 13.76
C VAL A 66 5.69 -2.60 14.87
N ASN A 67 4.53 -3.17 14.52
CA ASN A 67 3.51 -3.61 15.48
C ASN A 67 3.85 -4.90 16.24
N LEU A 68 4.79 -5.73 15.76
CA LEU A 68 5.20 -6.94 16.48
C LEU A 68 5.64 -6.67 17.93
N PHE A 69 6.28 -5.52 18.17
CA PHE A 69 6.77 -5.15 19.50
C PHE A 69 5.64 -4.76 20.47
N PRO A 70 4.76 -3.79 20.18
CA PRO A 70 3.63 -3.48 21.04
C PRO A 70 2.68 -4.68 21.21
N ASP A 71 2.48 -5.50 20.17
CA ASP A 71 1.67 -6.72 20.26
C ASP A 71 2.25 -7.70 21.28
N PHE A 72 3.57 -7.90 21.28
CA PHE A 72 4.25 -8.75 22.25
C PHE A 72 4.14 -8.21 23.70
N LEU A 73 4.32 -6.90 23.89
CA LEU A 73 4.10 -6.26 25.19
C LEU A 73 2.63 -6.39 25.64
N GLY A 74 1.70 -6.29 24.70
CA GLY A 74 0.28 -6.56 24.87
C GLY A 74 0.03 -7.92 25.51
N ILE A 75 0.59 -8.97 24.91
CA ILE A 75 0.46 -10.35 25.40
C ILE A 75 1.01 -10.48 26.84
N ILE A 76 2.18 -9.93 27.13
CA ILE A 76 2.76 -9.96 28.48
C ILE A 76 1.84 -9.25 29.47
N SER A 77 1.34 -8.07 29.11
CA SER A 77 0.49 -7.28 30.00
C SER A 77 -0.83 -7.99 30.32
N SER A 78 -1.46 -8.63 29.34
CA SER A 78 -2.67 -9.44 29.55
C SER A 78 -2.39 -10.67 30.44
N PHE A 79 -1.24 -11.31 30.25
CA PHE A 79 -0.85 -12.47 31.05
C PHE A 79 -0.60 -12.08 32.51
N VAL A 80 0.18 -11.03 32.75
CA VAL A 80 0.53 -10.53 34.09
C VAL A 80 -0.70 -9.94 34.80
N GLY A 81 -1.59 -9.28 34.05
CA GLY A 81 -2.87 -8.79 34.57
C GLY A 81 -3.80 -9.91 35.07
N THR A 82 -3.69 -11.13 34.54
CA THR A 82 -4.43 -12.30 35.05
C THR A 82 -4.01 -12.65 36.49
N PHE A 83 -2.78 -12.32 36.88
CA PHE A 83 -2.26 -12.50 38.25
C PHE A 83 -2.47 -11.28 39.15
N GLY A 84 -3.24 -10.28 38.70
CA GLY A 84 -3.55 -9.07 39.48
C GLY A 84 -2.41 -8.04 39.53
N VAL A 85 -1.40 -8.17 38.66
CA VAL A 85 -0.30 -7.21 38.55
C VAL A 85 -0.54 -6.34 37.31
N GLU A 86 -0.65 -5.02 37.51
CA GLU A 86 -0.83 -4.07 36.40
C GLU A 86 0.53 -3.62 35.86
N PHE A 87 0.79 -3.90 34.58
CA PHE A 87 1.98 -3.43 33.88
C PHE A 87 1.59 -2.26 32.96
N TYR A 88 2.03 -1.05 33.31
CA TYR A 88 1.68 0.17 32.56
C TYR A 88 2.78 0.51 31.54
N TYR A 89 2.51 0.30 30.25
CA TYR A 89 3.44 0.57 29.13
C TYR A 89 2.82 1.51 28.08
N SER A 90 1.78 2.26 28.47
CA SER A 90 1.02 3.17 27.59
C SER A 90 1.89 4.18 26.81
N SER A 91 2.97 4.68 27.42
CA SER A 91 3.92 5.57 26.74
C SER A 91 4.71 4.88 25.63
N VAL A 92 4.94 3.57 25.73
CA VAL A 92 5.61 2.79 24.67
C VAL A 92 4.63 2.58 23.52
N ASN A 93 3.40 2.12 23.79
CA ASN A 93 2.39 1.95 22.74
C ASN A 93 2.10 3.23 21.97
N SER A 94 1.99 4.37 22.65
CA SER A 94 1.73 5.65 21.97
C SER A 94 2.87 6.08 21.05
N LEU A 95 4.13 5.75 21.37
CA LEU A 95 5.27 5.97 20.49
C LEU A 95 5.18 5.08 19.24
N PHE A 96 4.93 3.78 19.41
CA PHE A 96 4.80 2.85 18.28
C PHE A 96 3.59 3.20 17.39
N ASP A 97 2.44 3.55 17.98
CA ASP A 97 1.27 4.03 17.25
C ASP A 97 1.58 5.28 16.42
N SER A 98 2.39 6.20 16.97
CA SER A 98 2.81 7.40 16.27
C SER A 98 3.71 7.07 15.07
N ILE A 99 4.61 6.10 15.22
CA ILE A 99 5.45 5.60 14.12
C ILE A 99 4.58 4.96 13.03
N VAL A 100 3.62 4.12 13.40
CA VAL A 100 2.68 3.50 12.44
C VAL A 100 1.89 4.56 11.68
N LYS A 101 1.35 5.57 12.37
CA LYS A 101 0.65 6.69 11.75
C LYS A 101 1.54 7.47 10.78
N LEU A 102 2.82 7.68 11.12
CA LEU A 102 3.78 8.31 10.23
C LEU A 102 4.03 7.47 8.97
N ILE A 103 4.17 6.15 9.11
CA ILE A 103 4.34 5.23 7.98
C ILE A 103 3.11 5.25 7.07
N ASP A 104 1.91 5.21 7.64
CA ASP A 104 0.66 5.30 6.89
C ASP A 104 0.52 6.65 6.17
N LEU A 105 0.92 7.76 6.82
CA LEU A 105 0.94 9.08 6.19
C LEU A 105 1.91 9.10 4.99
N MET A 106 3.12 8.56 5.14
CA MET A 106 4.09 8.45 4.05
C MET A 106 3.55 7.60 2.90
N ARG A 107 2.90 6.48 3.19
CA ARG A 107 2.23 5.63 2.19
C ARG A 107 1.19 6.44 1.41
N ASN A 108 0.32 7.16 2.11
CA ASN A 108 -0.77 7.90 1.50
C ASN A 108 -0.26 9.04 0.61
N ILE A 109 0.77 9.77 1.06
CA ILE A 109 1.45 10.80 0.27
C ILE A 109 2.06 10.19 -1.01
N LEU A 110 2.75 9.05 -0.89
CA LEU A 110 3.38 8.39 -2.03
C LEU A 110 2.34 7.95 -3.06
N ILE A 111 1.25 7.32 -2.61
CA ILE A 111 0.14 6.90 -3.48
C ILE A 111 -0.53 8.10 -4.15
N LEU A 112 -0.72 9.22 -3.44
CA LEU A 112 -1.23 10.46 -4.03
C LEU A 112 -0.32 10.96 -5.16
N ILE A 113 0.99 11.05 -4.92
CA ILE A 113 1.94 11.53 -5.93
C ILE A 113 1.96 10.59 -7.14
N LEU A 114 1.93 9.27 -6.92
CA LEU A 114 1.85 8.28 -8.00
C LEU A 114 0.53 8.39 -8.79
N GLY A 115 -0.59 8.61 -8.11
CA GLY A 115 -1.89 8.86 -8.73
C GLY A 115 -1.87 10.08 -9.63
N PHE A 116 -1.34 11.21 -9.15
CA PHE A 116 -1.19 12.42 -9.97
C PHE A 116 -0.25 12.22 -11.16
N LYS A 117 0.86 11.50 -10.98
CA LYS A 117 1.80 11.21 -12.07
C LYS A 117 1.24 10.24 -13.11
N ALA A 118 0.35 9.32 -12.70
CA ALA A 118 -0.28 8.36 -13.59
C ALA A 118 -1.13 9.03 -14.68
N PHE A 119 -1.71 10.22 -14.44
CA PHE A 119 -2.43 10.98 -15.48
C PHE A 119 -1.56 11.25 -16.73
N GLY A 120 -0.29 11.58 -16.51
CA GLY A 120 0.69 11.81 -17.57
C GLY A 120 1.37 10.55 -18.10
N GLN A 121 0.88 9.37 -17.73
CA GLN A 121 1.56 8.08 -17.96
C GLN A 121 2.99 8.03 -17.40
N SER A 122 3.25 8.83 -16.37
CA SER A 122 4.55 8.90 -15.71
C SER A 122 4.51 8.18 -14.36
N THR A 123 5.65 7.68 -13.90
CA THR A 123 5.76 6.99 -12.61
C THR A 123 7.04 7.42 -11.90
N ILE A 124 7.10 7.27 -10.57
CA ILE A 124 8.33 7.47 -9.78
C ILE A 124 9.02 6.14 -9.64
N TYR A 125 10.34 6.10 -9.86
CA TYR A 125 11.12 4.91 -9.62
C TYR A 125 11.25 4.65 -8.11
N ILE A 126 10.74 3.50 -7.67
CA ILE A 126 10.89 2.95 -6.33
C ILE A 126 11.76 1.70 -6.47
N PRO A 127 13.04 1.74 -6.10
CA PRO A 127 14.01 0.68 -6.44
C PRO A 127 13.56 -0.72 -6.04
N VAL A 128 13.04 -0.88 -4.82
CA VAL A 128 12.61 -2.19 -4.29
C VAL A 128 11.47 -2.78 -5.12
N ILE A 129 10.48 -1.96 -5.47
CA ILE A 129 9.27 -2.41 -6.16
C ILE A 129 9.53 -2.55 -7.65
N ASP A 130 10.17 -1.57 -8.26
CA ASP A 130 10.40 -1.57 -9.70
C ASP A 130 11.39 -2.64 -10.15
N ASN A 131 12.34 -3.04 -9.29
CA ASN A 131 13.23 -4.18 -9.55
C ASN A 131 12.50 -5.53 -9.45
N LEU A 132 11.52 -5.66 -8.56
CA LEU A 132 10.66 -6.84 -8.52
C LEU A 132 9.78 -6.90 -9.76
N LEU A 133 9.18 -5.78 -10.15
CA LEU A 133 8.34 -5.71 -11.35
C LEU A 133 9.14 -6.01 -12.62
N SER A 134 10.35 -5.46 -12.79
CA SER A 134 11.17 -5.74 -13.98
C SER A 134 11.61 -7.20 -14.07
N LYS A 135 11.69 -7.91 -12.95
CA LYS A 135 12.03 -9.34 -12.91
C LYS A 135 10.86 -10.23 -13.34
N TYR A 136 9.63 -9.86 -13.00
CA TYR A 136 8.44 -10.71 -13.19
C TYR A 136 7.46 -10.23 -14.25
N MET A 137 7.58 -8.99 -14.72
CA MET A 137 6.77 -8.40 -15.80
C MET A 137 7.72 -7.85 -16.87
N GLN A 138 7.89 -8.61 -17.95
CA GLN A 138 8.55 -8.19 -19.18
C GLN A 138 7.58 -7.46 -20.10
#